data_AF-A0A945YZ41-F1
#
_entry.id   AF-A0A945YZ41-F1
#
_cell.length_a   1.000
_cell.length_b   1.000
_cell.length_c   1.000
_cell.angle_alpha   90.00
_cell.angle_beta   90.00
_cell.angle_gamma   90.00
#
_symmetry.space_group_name_H-M   'P 1'
#
loop_
_entity.id
_entity.type
_entity.pdbx_description
1 polymer ?
#
loop_
_entity_poly.entity_id
_entity_poly.type
_entity_poly.pdbx_seq_one_letter_code
_entity_poly.pdbx_strand_id
1 'polypeptide(L)' 'QESSEWLSSIGVVPGLTFTVHHRKPSLVIRFGETQLALDDDIANYIYVRVINK' A
#
# COMPACT_ATOMS: atom_id res chain seq x y z
N GLN A 1 -5.64 -19.17 4.93
CA GLN A 1 -5.01 -18.90 3.62
C GLN A 1 -5.87 -17.84 2.94
N GLU A 2 -5.78 -16.60 3.41
CA GLU A 2 -6.81 -15.55 3.13
C GLU A 2 -6.23 -14.16 2.79
N SER A 3 -4.92 -13.95 2.90
CA SER A 3 -4.36 -12.60 2.77
C SER A 3 -4.15 -12.12 1.31
N SER A 4 -4.04 -13.04 0.34
CA SER A 4 -3.71 -12.66 -1.05
C SER A 4 -4.89 -12.11 -1.86
N GLU A 5 -6.12 -12.56 -1.60
CA GLU A 5 -7.29 -12.13 -2.38
C GLU A 5 -7.70 -10.69 -2.10
N TRP A 6 -7.52 -10.23 -0.86
CA TRP A 6 -7.92 -8.89 -0.44
C TRP A 6 -7.02 -7.79 -1.03
N LEU A 7 -5.70 -7.98 -1.00
CA LEU A 7 -4.73 -7.06 -1.60
C LEU A 7 -4.95 -6.93 -3.12
N SER A 8 -5.21 -8.05 -3.78
CA SER A 8 -5.53 -8.08 -5.21
C SER A 8 -6.84 -7.34 -5.52
N SER A 9 -7.85 -7.44 -4.65
CA SER A 9 -9.15 -6.77 -4.78
C SER A 9 -9.07 -5.24 -4.65
N ILE A 10 -8.05 -4.72 -3.95
CA ILE A 10 -7.80 -3.27 -3.80
C ILE A 10 -6.75 -2.74 -4.78
N GLY A 11 -6.29 -3.56 -5.73
CA GLY A 11 -5.30 -3.19 -6.74
C GLY A 11 -3.85 -3.12 -6.23
N VAL A 12 -3.58 -3.63 -5.02
CA VAL A 12 -2.24 -3.68 -4.44
C VAL A 12 -1.69 -5.09 -4.60
N VAL A 13 -0.73 -5.27 -5.51
CA VAL A 13 -0.08 -6.57 -5.72
C VAL A 13 1.40 -6.53 -5.33
N PRO A 14 2.00 -7.64 -4.88
CA PRO A 14 3.44 -7.72 -4.68
C PRO A 14 4.20 -7.29 -5.94
N GLY A 15 5.21 -6.43 -5.77
CA GLY A 15 5.97 -5.85 -6.88
C GLY A 15 5.42 -4.50 -7.40
N LEU A 16 4.24 -4.06 -6.92
CA LEU A 16 3.74 -2.72 -7.20
C LEU A 16 4.70 -1.66 -6.61
N THR A 17 5.08 -0.71 -7.46
CA THR A 17 5.81 0.48 -7.02
C THR A 17 4.83 1.61 -6.77
N PHE A 18 4.88 2.19 -5.58
CA PHE A 18 4.03 3.30 -5.19
C PHE A 18 4.83 4.37 -4.45
N THR A 19 4.23 5.55 -4.33
CA THR A 19 4.77 6.67 -3.56
C THR A 19 3.93 6.90 -2.32
N VAL A 20 4.59 7.23 -1.20
CA VAL A 20 3.89 7.64 0.01
C VAL A 20 3.54 9.12 -0.13
N HIS A 21 2.25 9.42 -0.19
CA HIS A 21 1.73 10.78 -0.28
C HIS A 21 1.56 11.40 1.11
N HIS A 22 1.11 10.60 2.10
CA HIS A 22 0.88 11.05 3.46
C HIS A 22 1.08 9.91 4.47
N ARG A 23 1.54 10.21 5.69
CA ARG A 23 1.88 9.18 6.69
C ARG A 23 1.08 9.25 8.01
N LYS A 24 0.49 10.40 8.37
CA LYS A 24 -0.29 10.57 9.61
C LYS A 24 -1.41 11.60 9.44
N PRO A 25 -2.69 11.29 9.67
CA PRO A 25 -3.17 10.24 10.59
C PRO A 25 -3.26 8.83 9.99
N SER A 26 -3.46 8.70 8.69
CA SER A 26 -3.47 7.42 7.95
C SER A 26 -2.40 7.40 6.85
N LEU A 27 -1.96 6.21 6.45
CA LEU A 27 -0.97 6.03 5.39
C LEU A 27 -1.67 6.14 4.03
N VAL A 28 -1.35 7.19 3.26
CA VAL A 28 -1.89 7.37 1.91
C VAL A 28 -0.79 7.06 0.90
N ILE A 29 -1.04 6.06 0.06
CA ILE A 29 -0.16 5.67 -1.04
C ILE A 29 -0.79 6.05 -2.38
N ARG A 30 0.07 6.39 -3.34
CA ARG A 30 -0.34 6.70 -4.71
C ARG A 30 0.44 5.83 -5.70
N PHE A 31 -0.29 5.20 -6.60
CA PHE A 31 0.23 4.41 -7.71
C PHE A 31 -0.56 4.73 -8.98
N GLY A 32 0.12 5.08 -10.07
CA GLY A 32 -0.53 5.59 -11.27
C GLY A 32 -1.43 6.79 -10.96
N GLU A 33 -2.70 6.68 -11.31
CA GLU A 33 -3.76 7.68 -11.05
C GLU A 33 -4.57 7.38 -9.78
N THR A 34 -4.31 6.24 -9.13
CA THR A 34 -5.05 5.78 -7.96
C THR A 34 -4.40 6.25 -6.67
N GLN A 35 -5.23 6.70 -5.73
CA GLN A 35 -4.85 6.94 -4.35
C GLN A 35 -5.59 5.98 -3.44
N LEU A 36 -4.85 5.39 -2.51
CA LEU A 36 -5.39 4.45 -1.53
C LEU A 36 -4.98 4.90 -0.12
N ALA A 37 -5.97 5.04 0.75
CA ALA A 37 -5.75 5.20 2.18
C ALA A 37 -5.70 3.81 2.82
N LEU A 38 -4.65 3.57 3.59
CA LEU A 38 -4.42 2.36 4.36
C LEU A 38 -4.45 2.72 5.85
N ASP A 39 -5.19 1.92 6.60
CA ASP A 39 -5.20 1.99 8.05
C ASP A 39 -3.94 1.31 8.62
N ASP A 40 -3.56 1.70 9.84
CA ASP A 40 -2.31 1.26 10.47
C ASP A 40 -2.31 -0.27 10.69
N ASP A 41 -3.46 -0.89 10.93
CA ASP A 41 -3.61 -2.34 11.09
C ASP A 41 -3.20 -3.10 9.82
N ILE A 42 -3.61 -2.64 8.65
CA ILE A 42 -3.23 -3.20 7.35
C ILE A 42 -1.80 -2.84 6.98
N ALA A 43 -1.41 -1.57 7.17
CA ALA A 43 -0.09 -1.09 6.77
C ALA A 43 1.04 -1.85 7.46
N ASN A 44 0.82 -2.30 8.70
CA ASN A 44 1.78 -3.12 9.45
C ASN A 44 2.02 -4.52 8.85
N TYR A 45 1.11 -5.04 8.02
CA TYR A 45 1.28 -6.32 7.33
C TYR A 45 1.93 -6.19 5.95
N ILE A 46 2.14 -4.95 5.46
CA ILE A 46 2.70 -4.70 4.12
C ILE A 46 4.20 -4.44 4.23
N TYR A 47 5.00 -5.42 3.80
CA TYR A 47 6.44 -5.28 3.73
C TYR A 47 6.86 -4.62 2.41
N VAL A 48 7.66 -3.57 2.50
CA VAL A 48 8.12 -2.78 1.34
C VAL A 48 9.63 -2.65 1.31
N ARG A 49 10.17 -2.39 0.12
CA ARG A 49 11.57 -2.00 -0.07
C ARG A 49 11.63 -0.58 -0.61
N VAL A 50 12.50 0.25 -0.04
CA VAL A 50 12.76 1.60 -0.56
C VAL A 50 13.53 1.47 -1.88
N ILE A 51 13.01 2.06 -2.96
CA ILE A 51 13.61 2.01 -4.30
C ILE A 51 14.41 3.28 -4.59
N ASN A 52 13.89 4.45 -4.21
CA ASN A 52 14.58 5.75 -4.29
C ASN A 52 14.34 6.56 -3.01
N LYS A 53 15.31 7.41 -2.65
CA LYS A 53 15.21 8.39 -1.55
C LYS A 53 15.00 9.79 -2.10
#